data_AF-A0A455UN41-F1
#
_entry.id   AF-A0A455UN41-F1
#
_cell.length_a   1.000
_cell.length_b   1.000
_cell.length_c   1.000
_cell.angle_alpha   90.00
_cell.angle_beta   90.00
_cell.angle_gamma   90.00
#
_symmetry.space_group_name_H-M   'P 1'
#
loop_
_entity.id
_entity.type
_entity.pdbx_description
1 polymer ?
#
loop_
_entity_poly.entity_id
_entity_poly.type
_entity_poly.pdbx_seq_one_letter_code
_entity_poly.pdbx_strand_id
1 'polypeptide(L)'
;METKHVYQWLESRADSDPVAKSIALQLEPYAVGRHAAWFNGEPQLDLSNEFTILELEELNVDRELRNVVMTLLMARTTRDMYLRPRNIPKMMLIDEAWDLLADPKSGKFIETAFRRIRKYYGSAGFITQGFKDTDLSPAAQAAFDNAPWTFVLKQSGPSLDYAQRTVNWAVRMNSCSICCAV
;
A
#
# COMPACT_ATOMS: atom_id res chain seq x y z
N MET A 1 -20.81 9.03 -7.84
CA MET A 1 -20.19 10.17 -8.55
C MET A 1 -18.88 9.67 -9.13
N GLU A 2 -18.78 9.61 -10.46
CA GLU A 2 -17.60 9.11 -11.17
C GLU A 2 -16.55 10.21 -11.38
N THR A 3 -15.30 9.84 -11.70
CA THR A 3 -14.22 10.80 -11.95
C THR A 3 -14.52 11.73 -13.12
N LYS A 4 -15.23 11.25 -14.16
CA LYS A 4 -15.69 12.08 -15.29
C LYS A 4 -16.57 13.26 -14.87
N HIS A 5 -17.43 13.09 -13.85
CA HIS A 5 -18.30 14.17 -13.39
C HIS A 5 -17.50 15.27 -12.67
N VAL A 6 -16.46 14.89 -11.93
CA VAL A 6 -15.56 15.85 -11.27
C VAL A 6 -14.75 16.62 -12.30
N TYR A 7 -14.24 15.91 -13.32
CA TYR A 7 -13.51 16.51 -14.42
C TYR A 7 -14.37 17.54 -15.17
N GLN A 8 -15.60 17.19 -15.57
CA GLN A 8 -16.52 18.10 -16.27
C GLN A 8 -16.84 19.34 -15.44
N TRP A 9 -16.99 19.17 -14.12
CA TRP A 9 -17.24 20.29 -13.20
C TRP A 9 -16.05 21.26 -13.09
N LEU A 10 -14.82 20.73 -13.12
CA LEU A 10 -13.59 21.53 -13.12
C LEU A 10 -13.37 22.21 -14.47
N GLU A 11 -13.59 21.49 -15.56
CA GLU A 11 -13.48 21.98 -16.94
C GLU A 11 -14.43 23.15 -17.17
N SER A 12 -15.69 23.07 -16.70
CA SER A 12 -16.67 24.15 -16.84
C SER A 12 -16.27 25.47 -16.15
N ARG A 13 -15.20 25.47 -15.36
CA ARG A 13 -14.66 26.63 -14.63
C ARG A 13 -13.25 27.00 -15.08
N ALA A 14 -12.65 26.24 -16.00
CA ALA A 14 -11.25 26.37 -16.37
C ALA A 14 -10.91 27.76 -16.95
N ASP A 15 -11.86 28.44 -17.57
CA ASP A 15 -11.67 29.80 -18.12
C ASP A 15 -11.66 30.88 -17.03
N SER A 16 -12.37 30.65 -15.92
CA SER A 16 -12.50 31.60 -14.81
C SER A 16 -11.57 31.31 -13.63
N ASP A 17 -11.08 30.07 -13.51
CA ASP A 17 -10.27 29.60 -12.38
C ASP A 17 -9.05 28.79 -12.90
N PRO A 18 -7.83 29.38 -12.85
CA PRO A 18 -6.60 28.69 -13.24
C PRO A 18 -6.29 27.44 -12.40
N VAL A 19 -6.74 27.39 -11.14
CA VAL A 19 -6.57 26.22 -10.27
C VAL A 19 -7.47 25.09 -10.76
N ALA A 20 -8.74 25.40 -11.06
CA ALA A 20 -9.66 24.42 -11.62
C ALA A 20 -9.14 23.84 -12.94
N LYS A 21 -8.57 24.69 -13.82
CA LYS A 21 -7.92 24.26 -15.06
C LYS A 21 -6.74 23.31 -14.80
N SER A 22 -5.86 23.67 -13.85
CA SER A 22 -4.69 22.85 -13.50
C SER A 22 -5.09 21.47 -12.95
N ILE A 23 -6.12 21.42 -12.10
CA ILE A 23 -6.62 20.15 -11.56
C ILE A 23 -7.31 19.33 -12.65
N ALA A 24 -8.12 19.95 -13.53
CA ALA A 24 -8.76 19.27 -14.64
C ALA A 24 -7.74 18.59 -15.55
N LEU A 25 -6.63 19.27 -15.88
CA LEU A 25 -5.54 18.71 -16.68
C LEU A 25 -4.86 17.51 -16.00
N GLN A 26 -4.66 17.56 -14.69
CA GLN A 26 -4.06 16.43 -13.95
C GLN A 26 -5.03 15.25 -13.80
N LEU A 27 -6.34 15.52 -13.75
CA LEU A 27 -7.38 14.51 -13.61
C LEU A 27 -7.77 13.85 -14.94
N GLU A 28 -7.52 14.54 -16.06
CA GLU A 28 -7.88 14.11 -17.42
C GLU A 28 -7.54 12.64 -17.71
N PRO A 29 -6.30 12.13 -17.43
CA PRO A 29 -5.94 10.75 -17.76
C PRO A 29 -6.83 9.71 -17.07
N TYR A 30 -7.34 10.03 -15.88
CA TYR A 30 -8.13 9.16 -15.01
C TYR A 30 -9.64 9.36 -15.17
N ALA A 31 -10.07 10.46 -15.77
CA ALA A 31 -11.47 10.82 -15.93
C ALA A 31 -12.01 10.55 -17.34
N VAL A 32 -11.27 10.96 -18.37
CA VAL A 32 -11.67 10.83 -19.78
C VAL A 32 -10.57 10.31 -20.70
N GLY A 33 -9.33 10.21 -20.20
CA GLY A 33 -8.17 9.72 -20.92
C GLY A 33 -7.92 8.21 -20.76
N ARG A 34 -6.66 7.80 -20.95
CA ARG A 34 -6.22 6.39 -21.06
C ARG A 34 -6.61 5.48 -19.89
N HIS A 35 -6.77 6.04 -18.68
CA HIS A 35 -7.07 5.30 -17.45
C HIS A 35 -8.55 5.39 -17.06
N ALA A 36 -9.38 6.09 -17.82
CA ALA A 36 -10.77 6.36 -17.48
C ALA A 36 -11.61 5.10 -17.19
N ALA A 37 -11.33 3.99 -17.88
CA ALA A 37 -12.04 2.73 -17.67
C ALA A 37 -11.85 2.14 -16.27
N TRP A 38 -10.77 2.47 -15.57
CA TRP A 38 -10.50 1.98 -14.21
C TRP A 38 -11.31 2.71 -13.13
N PHE A 39 -11.75 3.95 -13.38
CA PHE A 39 -12.32 4.84 -12.37
C PHE A 39 -13.78 5.24 -12.63
N ASN A 40 -14.28 4.97 -13.83
CA ASN A 40 -15.65 5.26 -14.21
C ASN A 40 -16.44 3.95 -14.37
N GLY A 41 -17.57 3.85 -13.66
CA GLY A 41 -18.42 2.68 -13.67
C GLY A 41 -18.96 2.35 -12.27
N GLU A 42 -19.71 1.25 -12.19
CA GLU A 42 -20.21 0.74 -10.93
C GLU A 42 -19.06 0.17 -10.09
N PRO A 43 -18.94 0.51 -8.80
CA PRO A 43 -17.91 -0.04 -7.94
C PRO A 43 -18.10 -1.56 -7.76
N GLN A 44 -17.16 -2.37 -8.24
CA GLN A 44 -17.20 -3.83 -8.14
C GLN A 44 -16.44 -4.40 -6.94
N LEU A 45 -15.75 -3.56 -6.17
CA LEU A 45 -14.90 -4.02 -5.07
C LEU A 45 -15.73 -4.35 -3.82
N ASP A 46 -15.96 -5.66 -3.61
CA ASP A 46 -16.54 -6.19 -2.39
C ASP A 46 -15.43 -6.71 -1.45
N LEU A 47 -15.27 -6.02 -0.31
CA LEU A 47 -14.37 -6.41 0.76
C LEU A 47 -15.10 -7.08 1.92
N SER A 48 -16.37 -7.48 1.78
CA SER A 48 -17.21 -8.05 2.85
C SER A 48 -16.84 -9.49 3.24
N ASN A 49 -16.15 -10.20 2.35
CA ASN A 49 -15.67 -11.56 2.56
C ASN A 49 -14.66 -11.67 3.73
N GLU A 50 -14.55 -12.86 4.31
CA GLU A 50 -13.57 -13.15 5.38
C GLU A 50 -12.14 -13.23 4.85
N PHE A 51 -11.99 -13.61 3.58
CA PHE A 51 -10.73 -13.71 2.87
C PHE A 51 -10.87 -13.07 1.48
N THR A 52 -10.01 -12.10 1.19
CA THR A 52 -10.03 -11.36 -0.08
C THR A 52 -8.59 -11.24 -0.58
N ILE A 53 -8.36 -11.66 -1.82
CA ILE A 53 -7.10 -11.45 -2.54
C ILE A 53 -7.36 -10.41 -3.61
N LEU A 54 -6.49 -9.40 -3.68
CA LEU A 54 -6.51 -8.37 -4.71
C LEU A 54 -5.29 -8.58 -5.60
N GLU A 55 -5.50 -9.15 -6.78
CA GLU A 55 -4.43 -9.38 -7.75
C GLU A 55 -4.19 -8.13 -8.59
N LEU A 56 -2.94 -7.70 -8.69
CA LEU A 56 -2.55 -6.43 -9.34
C LEU A 56 -1.48 -6.62 -10.41
N GLU A 57 -1.19 -7.86 -10.83
CA GLU A 57 -0.17 -8.14 -11.85
C GLU A 57 -0.37 -7.36 -13.15
N GLU A 58 -1.60 -7.23 -13.63
CA GLU A 58 -1.91 -6.48 -14.86
C GLU A 58 -1.57 -4.99 -14.77
N LEU A 59 -1.51 -4.43 -13.55
CA LEU A 59 -1.15 -3.04 -13.30
C LEU A 59 0.37 -2.82 -13.31
N ASN A 60 1.18 -3.88 -13.30
CA ASN A 60 2.64 -3.75 -13.34
C ASN A 60 3.16 -3.09 -14.63
N VAL A 61 2.35 -3.07 -15.69
CA VAL A 61 2.67 -2.42 -16.97
C VAL A 61 2.71 -0.89 -16.84
N ASP A 62 1.92 -0.30 -15.93
CA ASP A 62 1.89 1.15 -15.67
C ASP A 62 2.09 1.43 -14.18
N ARG A 63 3.34 1.75 -13.81
CA ARG A 63 3.71 2.05 -12.41
C ARG A 63 2.94 3.23 -11.81
N GLU A 64 2.56 4.22 -12.63
CA GLU A 64 1.80 5.38 -12.13
C GLU A 64 0.37 4.96 -11.76
N LEU A 65 -0.29 4.23 -12.66
CA LEU A 65 -1.61 3.68 -12.41
C LEU A 65 -1.60 2.71 -11.22
N ARG A 66 -0.60 1.83 -11.14
CA ARG A 66 -0.41 0.90 -10.03
C ARG A 66 -0.35 1.63 -8.69
N ASN A 67 0.46 2.68 -8.58
CA ASN A 67 0.58 3.45 -7.34
C ASN A 67 -0.75 4.12 -6.93
N VAL A 68 -1.50 4.66 -7.89
CA VAL A 68 -2.82 5.25 -7.64
C VAL A 68 -3.81 4.18 -7.15
N VAL A 69 -3.91 3.05 -7.87
CA VAL A 69 -4.82 1.96 -7.53
C VAL A 69 -4.48 1.37 -6.17
N MET A 70 -3.21 1.06 -5.92
CA MET A 70 -2.75 0.56 -4.62
C MET A 70 -3.07 1.54 -3.49
N THR A 71 -2.84 2.85 -3.68
CA THR A 71 -3.18 3.87 -2.68
C THR A 71 -4.68 3.88 -2.37
N LEU A 72 -5.53 3.77 -3.39
CA LEU A 72 -6.98 3.70 -3.22
C LEU A 72 -7.43 2.41 -2.52
N LEU A 73 -6.86 1.28 -2.91
CA LEU A 73 -7.12 -0.02 -2.26
C LEU A 73 -6.71 0.02 -0.80
N MET A 74 -5.52 0.53 -0.48
CA MET A 74 -5.07 0.70 0.90
C MET A 74 -6.02 1.60 1.70
N ALA A 75 -6.44 2.73 1.14
CA ALA A 75 -7.38 3.63 1.80
C ALA A 75 -8.75 2.97 2.03
N ARG A 76 -9.26 2.23 1.03
CA ARG A 76 -10.53 1.52 1.10
C ARG A 76 -10.49 0.37 2.10
N THR A 77 -9.48 -0.50 2.03
CA THR A 77 -9.28 -1.63 2.95
C THR A 77 -9.06 -1.13 4.38
N THR A 78 -8.24 -0.09 4.58
CA THR A 78 -8.04 0.52 5.90
C THR A 78 -9.35 1.08 6.47
N ARG A 79 -10.17 1.72 5.63
CA ARG A 79 -11.49 2.21 6.04
C ARG A 79 -12.41 1.06 6.43
N ASP A 80 -12.48 0.00 5.62
CA ASP A 80 -13.32 -1.17 5.90
C ASP A 80 -12.92 -1.84 7.23
N MET A 81 -11.61 -2.02 7.43
CA MET A 81 -11.06 -2.54 8.68
C MET A 81 -11.47 -1.72 9.92
N TYR A 82 -11.56 -0.40 9.80
CA TYR A 82 -11.95 0.48 10.91
C TYR A 82 -13.46 0.47 11.18
N LEU A 83 -14.28 0.24 10.16
CA LEU A 83 -15.73 0.21 10.28
C LEU A 83 -16.27 -1.16 10.73
N ARG A 84 -15.51 -2.24 10.47
CA ARG A 84 -15.88 -3.57 10.94
C ARG A 84 -15.81 -3.70 12.47
N PRO A 85 -16.58 -4.64 13.07
CA PRO A 85 -16.57 -4.90 14.50
C PRO A 85 -15.17 -5.13 15.06
N ARG A 86 -14.87 -4.53 16.22
CA ARG A 86 -13.53 -4.58 16.84
C ARG A 86 -13.19 -5.92 17.51
N ASN A 87 -14.15 -6.83 17.62
CA ASN A 87 -13.96 -8.18 18.17
C ASN A 87 -13.48 -9.20 17.12
N ILE A 88 -13.52 -8.86 15.83
CA ILE A 88 -13.08 -9.74 14.75
C ILE A 88 -11.59 -9.45 14.48
N PRO A 89 -10.71 -10.46 14.53
CA PRO A 89 -9.30 -10.31 14.15
C PRO A 89 -9.19 -10.10 12.64
N LYS A 90 -8.34 -9.17 12.21
CA LYS A 90 -8.20 -8.79 10.80
C LYS A 90 -6.73 -8.72 10.41
N MET A 91 -6.39 -9.16 9.21
CA MET A 91 -5.01 -9.08 8.71
C MET A 91 -4.99 -8.43 7.32
N MET A 92 -4.08 -7.48 7.13
CA MET A 92 -3.78 -6.90 5.83
C MET A 92 -2.33 -7.26 5.47
N LEU A 93 -2.15 -7.94 4.35
CA LEU A 93 -0.83 -8.23 3.79
C LEU A 93 -0.69 -7.50 2.46
N ILE A 94 0.46 -6.87 2.26
CA ILE A 94 0.76 -6.12 1.04
C ILE A 94 2.00 -6.74 0.43
N ASP A 95 1.86 -7.31 -0.76
CA ASP A 95 3.02 -7.76 -1.51
C ASP A 95 3.73 -6.58 -2.18
N GLU A 96 5.05 -6.64 -2.22
CA GLU A 96 5.92 -5.61 -2.81
C GLU A 96 5.61 -4.16 -2.38
N ALA A 97 5.28 -3.95 -1.09
CA ALA A 97 4.89 -2.64 -0.58
C ALA A 97 6.01 -1.57 -0.60
N TRP A 98 7.25 -1.95 -0.96
CA TRP A 98 8.40 -1.05 -0.94
C TRP A 98 8.22 0.15 -1.88
N ASP A 99 7.59 -0.04 -3.04
CA ASP A 99 7.35 1.03 -4.00
C ASP A 99 6.39 2.10 -3.45
N LEU A 100 5.38 1.66 -2.70
CA LEU A 100 4.47 2.54 -1.97
C LEU A 100 5.13 3.23 -0.78
N LEU A 101 6.01 2.50 -0.08
CA LEU A 101 6.72 3.02 1.09
C LEU A 101 7.79 4.03 0.69
N ALA A 102 8.32 3.97 -0.53
CA ALA A 102 9.31 4.90 -1.07
C ALA A 102 8.72 6.29 -1.37
N ASP A 103 7.44 6.39 -1.73
CA ASP A 103 6.78 7.69 -1.92
C ASP A 103 6.53 8.38 -0.56
N PRO A 104 7.01 9.62 -0.32
CA PRO A 104 6.90 10.28 0.99
C PRO A 104 5.45 10.49 1.48
N LYS A 105 4.51 10.73 0.56
CA LYS A 105 3.09 10.94 0.91
C LYS A 105 2.42 9.63 1.29
N SER A 106 2.63 8.61 0.45
CA SER A 106 2.08 7.26 0.61
C SER A 106 2.70 6.56 1.82
N GLY A 107 4.03 6.61 1.98
CA GLY A 107 4.74 6.04 3.13
C GLY A 107 4.22 6.56 4.48
N LYS A 108 3.99 7.87 4.61
CA LYS A 108 3.41 8.45 5.84
C LYS A 108 1.97 7.99 6.09
N PHE A 109 1.19 7.81 5.03
CA PHE A 109 -0.16 7.26 5.11
C PHE A 109 -0.13 5.81 5.63
N ILE A 110 0.75 4.98 5.06
CA ILE A 110 0.92 3.56 5.43
C ILE A 110 1.39 3.42 6.87
N GLU A 111 2.42 4.17 7.28
CA GLU A 111 2.92 4.19 8.65
C GLU A 111 1.79 4.53 9.65
N THR A 112 0.98 5.53 9.32
CA THR A 112 -0.16 5.95 10.15
C THR A 112 -1.23 4.86 10.22
N ALA A 113 -1.54 4.22 9.09
CA ALA A 113 -2.50 3.12 9.03
C ALA A 113 -2.02 1.93 9.87
N PHE A 114 -0.77 1.51 9.70
CA PHE A 114 -0.15 0.40 10.43
C PHE A 114 -0.08 0.67 11.94
N ARG A 115 0.16 1.92 12.36
CA ARG A 115 0.14 2.28 13.78
C ARG A 115 -1.28 2.17 14.37
N ARG A 116 -2.30 2.55 13.61
CA ARG A 116 -3.70 2.58 14.06
C ARG A 116 -4.34 1.19 14.06
N ILE A 117 -3.94 0.29 13.16
CA ILE A 117 -4.55 -1.03 12.97
C ILE A 117 -4.64 -1.87 14.25
N ARG A 118 -3.63 -1.77 15.14
CA ARG A 118 -3.59 -2.44 16.44
C ARG A 118 -4.76 -2.05 17.36
N LYS A 119 -5.29 -0.83 17.22
CA LYS A 119 -6.46 -0.36 17.98
C LYS A 119 -7.79 -0.98 17.53
N TYR A 120 -7.80 -1.62 16.36
CA TYR A 120 -8.97 -2.22 15.73
C TYR A 120 -8.89 -3.76 15.67
N TYR A 121 -8.07 -4.34 16.56
CA TYR A 121 -7.81 -5.78 16.63
C TYR A 121 -7.33 -6.35 15.29
N GLY A 122 -6.50 -5.56 14.60
CA GLY A 122 -5.93 -5.93 13.31
C GLY A 122 -4.40 -5.95 13.32
N SER A 123 -3.84 -6.66 12.36
CA SER A 123 -2.42 -6.70 12.03
C SER A 123 -2.20 -6.28 10.59
N ALA A 124 -1.08 -5.61 10.30
CA ALA A 124 -0.61 -5.40 8.94
C ALA A 124 0.83 -5.86 8.79
N GLY A 125 1.17 -6.30 7.58
CA GLY A 125 2.51 -6.68 7.20
C GLY A 125 2.73 -6.41 5.71
N PHE A 126 4.00 -6.40 5.31
CA PHE A 126 4.39 -6.39 3.92
C PHE A 126 5.28 -7.59 3.64
N ILE A 127 5.25 -8.05 2.39
CA ILE A 127 6.07 -9.14 1.87
C ILE A 127 7.07 -8.51 0.90
N THR A 128 8.33 -8.94 0.98
CA THR A 128 9.40 -8.39 0.14
C THR A 128 10.39 -9.48 -0.25
N GLN A 129 11.08 -9.28 -1.38
CA GLN A 129 11.97 -10.29 -1.96
C GLN A 129 13.35 -10.34 -1.27
N GLY A 130 13.84 -9.21 -0.75
CA GLY A 130 15.12 -9.16 -0.05
C GLY A 130 15.21 -8.12 1.05
N PHE A 131 16.24 -8.26 1.89
CA PHE A 131 16.44 -7.34 3.02
C PHE A 131 16.84 -5.93 2.61
N LYS A 132 17.36 -5.73 1.41
CA LYS A 132 17.67 -4.38 0.91
C LYS A 132 16.42 -3.52 0.76
N ASP A 133 15.27 -4.16 0.56
CA ASP A 133 14.00 -3.46 0.33
C ASP A 133 13.49 -2.77 1.59
N THR A 134 13.92 -3.21 2.78
CA THR A 134 13.53 -2.58 4.06
C THR A 134 14.18 -1.22 4.26
N ASP A 135 15.28 -0.94 3.56
CA ASP A 135 16.02 0.32 3.68
C ASP A 135 15.73 1.29 2.52
N LEU A 136 14.83 0.94 1.60
CA LEU A 136 14.42 1.81 0.50
C LEU A 136 13.67 3.05 0.99
N SER A 137 13.08 3.01 2.20
CA SER A 137 12.47 4.20 2.79
C SER A 137 12.48 4.19 4.32
N PRO A 138 12.45 5.38 4.96
CA PRO A 138 12.32 5.48 6.42
C PRO A 138 11.05 4.81 6.95
N ALA A 139 9.96 4.80 6.17
CA ALA A 139 8.72 4.16 6.55
C ALA A 139 8.84 2.63 6.52
N ALA A 140 9.52 2.07 5.50
CA ALA A 140 9.81 0.64 5.42
C ALA A 140 10.71 0.18 6.57
N GLN A 141 11.75 0.96 6.85
CA GLN A 141 12.68 0.67 7.94
C GLN A 141 11.98 0.74 9.30
N ALA A 142 11.20 1.78 9.55
CA ALA A 142 10.41 1.90 10.78
C ALA A 142 9.37 0.77 10.93
N ALA A 143 8.71 0.37 9.83
CA ALA A 143 7.75 -0.73 9.85
C ALA A 143 8.45 -2.06 10.15
N PHE A 144 9.60 -2.31 9.55
CA PHE A 144 10.43 -3.48 9.81
C PHE A 144 10.93 -3.50 11.27
N ASP A 145 11.49 -2.40 11.76
CA ASP A 145 12.06 -2.24 13.10
C ASP A 145 11.02 -2.41 14.22
N ASN A 146 9.78 -2.02 13.96
CA ASN A 146 8.68 -2.11 14.93
C ASN A 146 7.79 -3.35 14.72
N ALA A 147 8.10 -4.22 13.76
CA ALA A 147 7.35 -5.45 13.54
C ALA A 147 7.68 -6.49 14.64
N PRO A 148 6.70 -6.91 15.47
CA PRO A 148 6.93 -7.93 16.49
C PRO A 148 7.11 -9.33 15.90
N TRP A 149 6.56 -9.55 14.70
CA TRP A 149 6.67 -10.81 13.96
C TRP A 149 7.46 -10.54 12.68
N THR A 150 8.47 -11.35 12.42
CA THR A 150 9.21 -11.35 11.15
C THR A 150 9.38 -12.80 10.70
N PHE A 151 8.94 -13.09 9.48
CA PHE A 151 9.13 -14.39 8.86
C PHE A 151 10.21 -14.26 7.80
N VAL A 152 11.28 -15.03 7.95
CA VAL A 152 12.39 -15.03 7.00
C VAL A 152 12.48 -16.41 6.38
N LEU A 153 12.19 -16.44 5.09
CA LEU A 153 12.31 -17.63 4.25
C LEU A 153 13.73 -17.69 3.65
N LYS A 154 14.00 -18.68 2.79
CA LYS A 154 15.28 -18.80 2.11
C LYS A 154 15.67 -17.51 1.38
N GLN A 155 16.89 -17.05 1.63
CA GLN A 155 17.46 -15.84 1.06
C GLN A 155 18.72 -16.15 0.26
N SER A 156 19.06 -15.27 -0.70
CA SER A 156 20.33 -15.34 -1.41
C SER A 156 21.49 -14.97 -0.47
N GLY A 157 22.69 -15.49 -0.73
CA GLY A 157 23.91 -15.17 0.03
C GLY A 157 24.12 -13.66 0.22
N PRO A 158 24.06 -12.85 -0.87
CA PRO A 158 24.20 -11.40 -0.74
C PRO A 158 23.12 -10.71 0.11
N SER A 159 21.88 -11.23 0.12
CA SER A 159 20.79 -10.71 0.97
C SER A 159 21.05 -11.01 2.45
N LEU A 160 21.56 -12.20 2.76
CA LEU A 160 21.96 -12.59 4.12
C LEU A 160 23.15 -11.78 4.61
N ASP A 161 24.18 -11.61 3.78
CA ASP A 161 25.36 -10.80 4.13
C ASP A 161 24.97 -9.34 4.38
N TYR A 162 23.97 -8.85 3.66
CA TYR A 162 23.40 -7.52 3.89
C TYR A 162 22.69 -7.47 5.26
N ALA A 163 21.79 -8.41 5.53
CA ALA A 163 21.05 -8.47 6.79
C ALA A 163 21.97 -8.57 8.01
N GLN A 164 23.04 -9.38 7.94
CA GLN A 164 24.01 -9.53 9.02
C GLN A 164 24.78 -8.23 9.34
N ARG A 165 25.00 -7.38 8.34
CA ARG A 165 25.73 -6.12 8.49
C ARG A 165 24.84 -4.99 8.98
N THR A 166 23.62 -4.92 8.47
CA THR A 166 22.74 -3.76 8.64
C THR A 166 21.72 -3.96 9.75
N VAL A 167 21.24 -5.20 9.92
CA VAL A 167 20.24 -5.53 10.94
C VAL A 167 20.94 -6.23 12.09
N ASN A 168 20.70 -5.81 13.33
CA ASN A 168 21.22 -6.49 14.53
C ASN A 168 20.49 -7.84 14.74
N TRP A 169 20.77 -8.78 13.85
CA TRP A 169 20.03 -10.03 13.65
C TRP A 169 20.08 -10.95 14.88
N ALA A 170 21.20 -10.91 15.61
CA ALA A 170 21.43 -11.69 16.82
C ALA A 170 20.42 -11.37 17.95
N VAL A 171 19.91 -10.13 18.00
CA VAL A 171 18.93 -9.71 19.03
C VAL A 171 17.50 -10.11 18.64
N ARG A 172 17.17 -10.14 17.35
CA ARG A 172 15.82 -10.46 16.87
C ARG A 172 15.45 -11.94 16.95
N MET A 173 16.42 -12.85 16.76
CA MET A 173 16.16 -14.29 16.93
C MET A 173 15.73 -14.69 18.35
N ASN A 174 16.05 -13.87 19.35
CA ASN A 174 15.67 -14.11 20.74
C ASN A 174 14.28 -13.57 21.13
N SER A 175 13.61 -12.80 20.27
CA SER A 175 12.38 -12.06 20.63
C SER A 175 11.13 -12.48 19.87
N CYS A 176 11.24 -12.94 18.61
CA CYS A 176 10.24 -13.75 17.91
C CYS A 176 10.76 -14.03 16.49
N SER A 177 11.06 -15.28 16.15
CA SER A 177 11.49 -15.65 14.79
C SER A 177 11.14 -17.11 14.52
N ILE A 178 10.27 -17.36 13.53
CA ILE A 178 10.18 -18.68 12.91
C ILE A 178 11.09 -18.63 11.68
N CYS A 179 12.29 -19.18 11.84
CA CYS A 179 13.25 -19.37 10.76
C CYS A 179 12.98 -20.76 10.16
N CYS A 180 12.19 -20.83 9.09
CA CYS A 180 12.04 -22.06 8.32
C CYS A 180 13.05 -22.05 7.18
N ALA A 181 14.19 -22.72 7.38
CA ALA A 181 15.03 -23.15 6.28
C ALA A 181 14.34 -24.33 5.59
N VAL A 182 13.91 -24.16 4.34
CA VAL A 182 13.61 -25.26 3.42
C VAL A 182 14.65 -25.25 2.31
#